data_AF-A0A955M3C1-F1
#
_entry.id   AF-A0A955M3C1-F1
#
_cell.length_a   1.000
_cell.length_b   1.000
_cell.length_c   1.000
_cell.angle_alpha   90.00
_cell.angle_beta   90.00
_cell.angle_gamma   90.00
#
_symmetry.space_group_name_H-M   'P 1'
#
loop_
_entity.id
_entity.type
_entity.pdbx_description
1 polymer ?
#
loop_
_entity_poly.entity_id
_entity_poly.type
_entity_poly.pdbx_seq_one_letter_code
_entity_poly.pdbx_strand_id
1 'polypeptide(L)'
;MIDISNIRNFVVQKYPKIGHPKKEEMTRLFFEILKRESVSLDQIVLGYNKDLTDYRGFRAYLVKRRFPGLSSEMSKVPLRFPKLDIDEGHAIEIKKQSLVLKNVYVEKKVISSALVARLRRKFPQANFIEIDRYKTFIKDRPYGIKEYNRRTDSFFITHEEYDFYKRCPCSTKSVFCGYHVVNLGSGCAFECAYCYLQDYVNSPGIVLPANIEDFFDKFREYRQDVRVGSGELTDSLIFDHLTEFSVQIVDFFRGYPKSSFEFKTKSNNISLLTSIKGTENVVISWSMNPQFIIQETEHYTANLNERLNAAKECAEAGYKVAFHFDPIIVYAHWRQDYQDLIRQIFSQIPKSKIAWLSIGTLRMTLGLKRIIENRFPDNFILNDEFLVGHDGKLRYSNRVRAQIYQSMKKWITAYSPETIVYLCMEEKTMCEQTQSAPLKKYRLEGYPA
;
A
#
# COMPACT_ATOMS: atom_id res chain seq x y z
N MET A 1 -38.74 -38.50 -29.93
CA MET A 1 -37.35 -38.35 -29.44
C MET A 1 -36.81 -37.03 -29.93
N ILE A 2 -36.08 -36.29 -29.09
CA ILE A 2 -35.48 -35.01 -29.51
C ILE A 2 -34.28 -35.31 -30.41
N ASP A 3 -34.33 -34.86 -31.66
CA ASP A 3 -33.24 -35.03 -32.61
C ASP A 3 -32.11 -34.01 -32.34
N ILE A 4 -31.06 -34.49 -31.69
CA ILE A 4 -29.87 -33.69 -31.34
C ILE A 4 -29.13 -33.22 -32.61
N SER A 5 -29.16 -34.00 -33.69
CA SER A 5 -28.47 -33.67 -34.94
C SER A 5 -29.11 -32.43 -35.58
N ASN A 6 -30.43 -32.32 -35.53
CA ASN A 6 -31.16 -31.14 -35.99
C ASN A 6 -30.78 -29.87 -35.20
N ILE A 7 -30.68 -29.98 -33.87
CA ILE A 7 -30.25 -28.87 -33.00
C ILE A 7 -28.82 -28.43 -33.33
N ARG A 8 -27.90 -29.40 -33.48
CA ARG A 8 -26.50 -29.11 -33.83
C ARG A 8 -26.39 -28.41 -35.17
N ASN A 9 -27.11 -28.90 -36.19
CA ASN A 9 -27.12 -28.31 -37.52
C ASN A 9 -27.61 -26.86 -37.48
N PHE A 10 -28.71 -26.60 -36.76
CA PHE A 10 -29.22 -25.25 -36.56
C PHE A 10 -28.17 -24.32 -35.92
N VAL A 11 -27.51 -24.76 -34.83
CA VAL A 11 -26.49 -23.95 -34.13
C VAL A 11 -25.26 -23.70 -35.00
N VAL A 12 -24.79 -24.71 -35.75
CA VAL A 12 -23.65 -24.58 -36.66
C VAL A 12 -23.96 -23.63 -37.80
N GLN A 13 -25.13 -23.75 -38.42
CA GLN A 13 -25.57 -22.90 -39.51
C GLN A 13 -25.76 -21.45 -39.06
N LYS A 14 -26.34 -21.23 -37.87
CA LYS A 14 -26.62 -19.88 -37.37
C LYS A 14 -25.38 -19.17 -36.84
N TYR A 15 -24.41 -19.90 -36.30
CA TYR A 15 -23.21 -19.34 -35.70
C TYR A 15 -21.92 -19.98 -36.26
N PRO A 16 -21.61 -19.82 -37.56
CA PRO A 16 -20.49 -20.52 -38.18
C PRO A 16 -19.14 -20.14 -37.57
N LYS A 17 -18.98 -18.87 -37.14
CA LYS A 17 -17.72 -18.29 -36.65
C LYS A 17 -17.42 -18.51 -35.16
N ILE A 18 -18.32 -19.11 -34.37
CA ILE A 18 -18.06 -19.37 -32.94
C ILE A 18 -17.37 -20.73 -32.75
N GLY A 19 -16.50 -20.83 -31.74
CA GLY A 19 -15.74 -22.05 -31.46
C GLY A 19 -16.62 -23.24 -31.04
N HIS A 20 -16.15 -24.46 -31.31
CA HIS A 20 -16.87 -25.71 -31.04
C HIS A 20 -17.48 -25.82 -29.62
N PRO A 21 -16.77 -25.46 -28.52
CA PRO A 21 -17.36 -25.53 -27.18
C PRO A 21 -18.60 -24.65 -26.98
N LYS A 22 -18.65 -23.49 -27.64
CA LYS A 22 -19.79 -22.57 -27.57
C LYS A 22 -20.99 -23.09 -28.36
N LYS A 23 -20.74 -23.82 -29.45
CA LYS A 23 -21.78 -24.51 -30.23
C LYS A 23 -22.39 -25.64 -29.41
N GLU A 24 -21.57 -26.48 -28.79
CA GLU A 24 -22.05 -27.57 -27.92
C GLU A 24 -22.82 -27.05 -26.69
N GLU A 25 -22.39 -25.93 -26.11
CA GLU A 25 -23.14 -25.29 -25.02
C GLU A 25 -24.56 -24.87 -25.45
N MET A 26 -24.69 -24.23 -26.62
CA MET A 26 -25.99 -23.85 -27.19
C MET A 26 -26.84 -25.08 -27.49
N THR A 27 -26.26 -26.10 -28.12
CA THR A 27 -26.93 -27.37 -28.41
C THR A 27 -27.48 -27.99 -27.14
N ARG A 28 -26.69 -28.02 -26.06
CA ARG A 28 -27.11 -28.53 -24.75
C ARG A 28 -28.25 -27.71 -24.16
N LEU A 29 -28.18 -26.38 -24.20
CA LEU A 29 -29.26 -25.52 -23.70
C LEU A 29 -30.57 -25.77 -24.46
N PHE A 30 -30.52 -25.86 -25.79
CA PHE A 30 -31.69 -26.22 -26.60
C PHE A 30 -32.25 -27.59 -26.24
N PHE A 31 -31.41 -28.63 -26.22
CA PHE A 31 -31.82 -29.98 -25.89
C PHE A 31 -32.54 -30.05 -24.54
N GLU A 32 -31.97 -29.39 -23.53
CA GLU A 32 -32.50 -29.37 -22.18
C GLU A 32 -33.82 -28.58 -22.07
N ILE A 33 -33.97 -27.47 -22.81
CA ILE A 33 -35.23 -26.71 -22.85
C ILE A 33 -36.32 -27.50 -23.57
N LEU A 34 -36.01 -28.07 -24.74
CA LEU A 34 -36.93 -28.92 -25.51
C LEU A 34 -37.41 -30.11 -24.68
N LYS A 35 -36.50 -30.75 -23.94
CA LYS A 35 -36.80 -31.87 -23.05
C LYS A 35 -37.68 -31.47 -21.88
N ARG A 36 -37.45 -30.29 -21.28
CA ARG A 36 -38.19 -29.86 -20.08
C ARG A 36 -39.56 -29.29 -20.42
N GLU A 37 -39.66 -28.49 -21.48
CA GLU A 37 -40.87 -27.73 -21.82
C GLU A 37 -41.75 -28.44 -22.85
N SER A 38 -41.29 -29.56 -23.44
CA SER A 38 -42.01 -30.31 -24.48
C SER A 38 -42.39 -29.44 -25.69
N VAL A 39 -41.54 -28.48 -26.06
CA VAL A 39 -41.70 -27.55 -27.19
C VAL A 39 -40.81 -27.96 -28.36
N SER A 40 -41.06 -27.40 -29.56
CA SER A 40 -40.20 -27.56 -30.73
C SER A 40 -39.07 -26.52 -30.79
N LEU A 41 -38.04 -26.77 -31.61
CA LEU A 41 -36.93 -25.83 -31.81
C LEU A 41 -37.43 -24.48 -32.36
N ASP A 42 -38.37 -24.51 -33.31
CA ASP A 42 -38.97 -23.30 -33.89
C ASP A 42 -39.74 -22.49 -32.85
N GLN A 43 -40.44 -23.14 -31.92
CA GLN A 43 -41.14 -22.45 -30.83
C GLN A 43 -40.19 -21.76 -29.85
N ILE A 44 -38.99 -22.29 -29.64
CA ILE A 44 -37.95 -21.62 -28.84
C ILE A 44 -37.42 -20.39 -29.58
N VAL A 45 -37.17 -20.54 -30.89
CA VAL A 45 -36.61 -19.49 -31.75
C VAL A 45 -37.62 -18.34 -31.93
N LEU A 46 -38.88 -18.64 -32.23
CA LEU A 46 -39.97 -17.67 -32.35
C LEU A 46 -40.24 -16.93 -31.04
N GLY A 47 -39.95 -17.56 -29.90
CA GLY A 47 -40.06 -16.92 -28.58
C GLY A 47 -38.99 -15.87 -28.29
N TYR A 48 -37.99 -15.70 -29.18
CA TYR A 48 -36.94 -14.69 -29.05
C TYR A 48 -37.14 -13.56 -30.07
N ASN A 49 -37.77 -12.47 -29.63
CA ASN A 49 -38.14 -11.31 -30.47
C ASN A 49 -36.96 -10.36 -30.79
N LYS A 50 -35.72 -10.86 -30.77
CA LYS A 50 -34.49 -10.07 -31.00
C LYS A 50 -33.63 -10.76 -32.06
N ASP A 51 -32.58 -10.07 -32.51
CA ASP A 51 -31.70 -10.58 -33.55
C ASP A 51 -31.01 -11.90 -33.14
N LEU A 52 -31.35 -12.97 -33.85
CA LEU A 52 -30.78 -14.31 -33.66
C LEU A 52 -29.32 -14.43 -34.13
N THR A 53 -28.73 -13.39 -34.72
CA THR A 53 -27.29 -13.37 -35.01
C THR A 53 -26.45 -12.93 -33.81
N ASP A 54 -27.06 -12.26 -32.82
CA ASP A 54 -26.42 -11.96 -31.53
C ASP A 54 -26.38 -13.21 -30.64
N TYR A 55 -25.29 -13.95 -30.77
CA TYR A 55 -25.01 -15.12 -29.93
C TYR A 55 -25.13 -14.84 -28.43
N ARG A 56 -24.65 -13.67 -27.96
CA ARG A 56 -24.61 -13.38 -26.51
C ARG A 56 -26.03 -13.14 -25.99
N GLY A 57 -26.80 -12.33 -26.73
CA GLY A 57 -28.20 -12.05 -26.43
C GLY A 57 -29.06 -13.31 -26.46
N PHE A 58 -28.90 -14.15 -27.48
CA PHE A 58 -29.71 -15.36 -27.60
C PHE A 58 -29.32 -16.43 -26.58
N ARG A 59 -28.03 -16.63 -26.30
CA ARG A 59 -27.57 -17.50 -25.20
C ARG A 59 -28.14 -17.05 -23.86
N ALA A 60 -28.13 -15.75 -23.56
CA ALA A 60 -28.68 -15.23 -22.31
C ALA A 60 -30.19 -15.52 -22.17
N TYR A 61 -30.93 -15.40 -23.27
CA TYR A 61 -32.34 -15.81 -23.34
C TYR A 61 -32.53 -17.31 -23.04
N LEU A 62 -31.76 -18.19 -23.68
CA LEU A 62 -31.84 -19.63 -23.44
C LEU A 62 -31.47 -20.01 -22.00
N VAL A 63 -30.44 -19.38 -21.42
CA VAL A 63 -30.04 -19.60 -20.02
C VAL A 63 -31.15 -19.16 -19.06
N LYS A 64 -31.73 -17.97 -19.26
CA LYS A 64 -32.83 -17.46 -18.43
C LYS A 64 -34.05 -18.37 -18.53
N ARG A 65 -34.37 -18.83 -19.74
CA ARG A 65 -35.45 -19.79 -19.99
C ARG A 65 -35.16 -21.12 -19.29
N ARG A 66 -33.95 -21.67 -19.40
CA ARG A 66 -33.55 -22.94 -18.76
C ARG A 66 -33.49 -22.89 -17.23
N PHE A 67 -33.17 -21.74 -16.63
CA PHE A 67 -33.01 -21.57 -15.18
C PHE A 67 -33.84 -20.37 -14.67
N PRO A 68 -35.18 -20.49 -14.64
CA PRO A 68 -36.05 -19.45 -14.10
C PRO A 68 -35.84 -19.38 -12.57
N GLY A 69 -35.32 -18.25 -12.06
CA GLY A 69 -35.07 -18.02 -10.63
C GLY A 69 -33.60 -18.06 -10.18
N LEU A 70 -32.70 -18.70 -10.93
CA LEU A 70 -31.23 -18.65 -10.71
C LEU A 70 -30.52 -17.64 -11.62
N SER A 71 -31.28 -16.97 -12.48
CA SER A 71 -30.84 -15.95 -13.42
C SER A 71 -31.14 -14.53 -12.92
N SER A 72 -31.13 -14.33 -11.60
CA SER A 72 -31.01 -12.97 -11.07
C SER A 72 -29.75 -12.35 -11.66
N GLU A 73 -29.85 -11.10 -12.10
CA GLU A 73 -28.65 -10.30 -12.29
C GLU A 73 -27.98 -10.23 -10.92
N MET A 74 -27.02 -11.11 -10.66
CA MET A 74 -25.94 -10.74 -9.75
C MET A 74 -25.53 -9.34 -10.21
N SER A 75 -25.51 -8.38 -9.29
CA SER A 75 -24.87 -7.10 -9.54
C SER A 75 -23.59 -7.44 -10.29
N LYS A 76 -23.44 -6.90 -11.50
CA LYS A 76 -22.23 -7.10 -12.28
C LYS A 76 -21.13 -6.62 -11.35
N VAL A 77 -20.47 -7.54 -10.63
CA VAL A 77 -19.15 -7.27 -10.12
C VAL A 77 -18.42 -6.94 -11.40
N PRO A 78 -17.97 -5.70 -11.60
CA PRO A 78 -17.29 -5.37 -12.82
C PRO A 78 -16.01 -6.21 -12.79
N LEU A 79 -16.06 -7.41 -13.39
CA LEU A 79 -14.90 -8.19 -13.82
C LEU A 79 -14.27 -7.51 -15.04
N ARG A 80 -14.38 -6.18 -15.13
CA ARG A 80 -13.56 -5.39 -16.00
C ARG A 80 -12.38 -4.97 -15.14
N PHE A 81 -11.28 -5.68 -15.32
CA PHE A 81 -10.00 -5.01 -15.17
C PHE A 81 -10.11 -3.69 -15.95
N PRO A 82 -9.83 -2.53 -15.31
CA PRO A 82 -9.91 -1.26 -16.01
C PRO A 82 -9.05 -1.35 -17.27
N LYS A 83 -9.49 -0.68 -18.35
CA LYS A 83 -8.67 -0.60 -19.56
C LYS A 83 -7.30 -0.04 -19.16
N LEU A 84 -6.27 -0.81 -19.47
CA LEU A 84 -4.89 -0.40 -19.28
C LEU A 84 -4.53 0.57 -20.40
N ASP A 85 -4.75 1.85 -20.13
CA ASP A 85 -4.23 2.93 -20.96
C ASP A 85 -2.77 3.18 -20.49
N ILE A 86 -1.82 2.69 -21.29
CA ILE A 86 -0.38 2.87 -21.07
C ILE A 86 0.06 4.11 -21.85
N ASP A 87 0.69 5.07 -21.18
CA ASP A 87 1.36 6.24 -21.78
C ASP A 87 2.85 6.13 -21.46
N GLU A 88 3.70 5.95 -22.48
CA GLU A 88 5.15 5.84 -22.32
C GLU A 88 5.77 7.07 -21.65
N GLY A 89 5.15 8.25 -21.78
CA GLY A 89 5.58 9.47 -21.10
C GLY A 89 5.37 9.47 -19.58
N HIS A 90 4.76 8.42 -19.03
CA HIS A 90 4.64 8.21 -17.58
C HIS A 90 5.76 7.35 -16.98
N ALA A 91 6.53 6.62 -17.81
CA ALA A 91 7.62 5.80 -17.33
C ALA A 91 8.64 6.65 -16.59
N ILE A 92 9.07 6.20 -15.41
CA ILE A 92 10.10 6.89 -14.66
C ILE A 92 11.48 6.45 -15.15
N GLU A 93 12.37 7.42 -15.37
CA GLU A 93 13.77 7.13 -15.63
C GLU A 93 14.52 6.93 -14.29
N ILE A 94 14.82 5.68 -13.96
CA ILE A 94 15.65 5.35 -12.79
C ILE A 94 17.11 5.69 -13.07
N LYS A 95 17.48 6.95 -12.89
CA LYS A 95 18.87 7.45 -12.96
C LYS A 95 19.38 7.79 -11.57
N LYS A 96 20.65 7.53 -11.25
CA LYS A 96 21.25 7.91 -9.96
C LYS A 96 21.30 9.44 -9.86
N GLN A 97 20.25 10.06 -9.33
CA GLN A 97 20.16 11.52 -9.20
C GLN A 97 20.19 11.92 -7.73
N SER A 98 21.04 12.90 -7.43
CA SER A 98 20.93 13.73 -6.23
C SER A 98 19.61 14.50 -6.25
N LEU A 99 19.02 14.77 -5.09
CA LEU A 99 17.82 15.60 -4.96
C LEU A 99 18.06 16.99 -5.60
N VAL A 100 17.47 17.24 -6.78
CA VAL A 100 17.57 18.54 -7.47
C VAL A 100 16.36 19.40 -7.11
N LEU A 101 16.48 20.12 -5.99
CA LEU A 101 15.45 21.05 -5.55
C LEU A 101 15.48 22.33 -6.41
N LYS A 102 14.42 22.56 -7.20
CA LYS A 102 14.32 23.73 -8.10
C LYS A 102 13.54 24.88 -7.47
N ASN A 103 12.40 24.56 -6.85
CA ASN A 103 11.50 25.55 -6.28
C ASN A 103 11.18 25.23 -4.82
N VAL A 104 11.16 26.25 -3.98
CA VAL A 104 10.70 26.18 -2.60
C VAL A 104 9.59 27.21 -2.41
N TYR A 105 8.36 26.73 -2.33
CA TYR A 105 7.20 27.57 -2.04
C TYR A 105 7.02 27.65 -0.52
N VAL A 106 6.95 28.85 0.02
CA VAL A 106 6.92 29.07 1.47
C VAL A 106 5.68 29.86 1.84
N GLU A 107 4.88 29.33 2.75
CA GLU A 107 3.75 30.08 3.29
C GLU A 107 4.22 31.28 4.12
N LYS A 108 3.56 32.42 3.95
CA LYS A 108 3.85 33.67 4.68
C LYS A 108 4.04 33.48 6.18
N LYS A 109 3.21 32.62 6.81
CA LYS A 109 3.25 32.35 8.25
C LYS A 109 4.56 31.73 8.74
N VAL A 110 5.30 31.02 7.89
CA VAL A 110 6.51 30.26 8.26
C VAL A 110 7.76 30.73 7.53
N ILE A 111 7.71 31.91 6.90
CA ILE A 111 8.80 32.48 6.11
C ILE A 111 10.10 32.66 6.92
N SER A 112 9.97 32.94 8.22
CA SER A 112 11.08 33.13 9.17
C SER A 112 11.46 31.85 9.93
N SER A 113 10.92 30.70 9.57
CA SER A 113 11.20 29.44 10.28
C SER A 113 12.64 28.96 10.07
N ALA A 114 13.16 28.21 11.06
CA ALA A 114 14.49 27.61 10.98
C ALA A 114 14.63 26.65 9.78
N LEU A 115 13.55 25.94 9.41
CA LEU A 115 13.52 25.07 8.24
C LEU A 115 13.79 25.86 6.95
N VAL A 116 13.14 27.00 6.75
CA VAL A 116 13.36 27.86 5.58
C VAL A 116 14.80 28.37 5.55
N ALA A 117 15.34 28.81 6.68
CA ALA A 117 16.73 29.25 6.77
C ALA A 117 17.72 28.13 6.39
N ARG A 118 17.50 26.90 6.88
CA ARG A 118 18.32 25.72 6.52
C ARG A 118 18.22 25.37 5.04
N LEU A 119 17.02 25.44 4.45
CA LEU A 119 16.80 25.21 3.02
C LEU A 119 17.53 26.24 2.16
N ARG A 120 17.45 27.53 2.50
CA ARG A 120 18.18 28.60 1.79
C ARG A 120 19.69 28.38 1.80
N ARG A 121 20.23 27.95 2.94
CA ARG A 121 21.65 27.65 3.09
C ARG A 121 22.07 26.41 2.28
N LYS A 122 21.25 25.35 2.28
CA LYS A 122 21.59 24.08 1.63
C LYS A 122 21.35 24.10 0.12
N PHE A 123 20.35 24.85 -0.34
CA PHE A 123 19.95 24.96 -1.74
C PHE A 123 19.94 26.43 -2.19
N PRO A 124 21.11 27.09 -2.25
CA PRO A 124 21.19 28.52 -2.58
C PRO A 124 20.73 28.84 -4.02
N GLN A 125 20.72 27.84 -4.91
CA GLN A 125 20.29 27.97 -6.30
C GLN A 125 18.79 27.71 -6.50
N ALA A 126 18.06 27.28 -5.45
CA ALA A 126 16.63 27.04 -5.55
C ALA A 126 15.86 28.36 -5.53
N ASN A 127 14.78 28.45 -6.30
CA ASN A 127 13.89 29.61 -6.30
C ASN A 127 12.98 29.58 -5.08
N PHE A 128 13.07 30.58 -4.21
CA PHE A 128 12.17 30.72 -3.05
C PHE A 128 11.01 31.64 -3.42
N ILE A 129 9.79 31.08 -3.38
CA ILE A 129 8.57 31.76 -3.80
C ILE A 129 7.64 31.84 -2.60
N GLU A 130 7.22 33.04 -2.24
CA GLU A 130 6.25 33.25 -1.18
C GLU A 130 4.82 32.96 -1.68
N ILE A 131 4.04 32.24 -0.88
CA ILE A 131 2.64 31.93 -1.16
C ILE A 131 1.77 32.24 0.06
N ASP A 132 0.49 32.53 -0.15
CA ASP A 132 -0.44 32.77 0.96
C ASP A 132 -0.74 31.47 1.72
N ARG A 133 -1.26 30.46 1.01
CA ARG A 133 -1.55 29.12 1.54
C ARG A 133 -1.36 28.06 0.47
N TYR A 134 -0.77 26.93 0.85
CA TYR A 134 -0.56 25.74 0.01
C TYR A 134 -1.86 25.28 -0.63
N LYS A 135 -2.93 25.11 0.16
CA LYS A 135 -4.23 24.62 -0.31
C LYS A 135 -4.83 25.49 -1.42
N THR A 136 -4.69 26.82 -1.32
CA THR A 136 -5.17 27.74 -2.36
C THR A 136 -4.27 27.67 -3.59
N PHE A 137 -2.96 27.57 -3.40
CA PHE A 137 -1.97 27.54 -4.48
C PHE A 137 -2.09 26.31 -5.39
N ILE A 138 -2.50 25.16 -4.84
CA ILE A 138 -2.63 23.90 -5.60
C ILE A 138 -4.04 23.64 -6.15
N LYS A 139 -5.05 24.42 -5.76
CA LYS A 139 -6.46 24.11 -6.00
C LYS A 139 -6.79 23.81 -7.48
N ASP A 140 -6.25 24.61 -8.39
CA ASP A 140 -6.56 24.54 -9.83
C ASP A 140 -5.40 23.96 -10.65
N ARG A 141 -4.39 23.38 -9.98
CA ARG A 141 -3.25 22.76 -10.66
C ARG A 141 -3.56 21.32 -11.04
N PRO A 142 -3.19 20.88 -12.25
CA PRO A 142 -3.36 19.49 -12.64
C PRO A 142 -2.52 18.60 -11.72
N TYR A 143 -3.05 17.41 -11.43
CA TYR A 143 -2.34 16.35 -10.72
C TYR A 143 -2.52 15.02 -11.46
N GLY A 144 -1.40 14.37 -11.71
CA GLY A 144 -1.33 13.07 -12.35
C GLY A 144 0.06 12.46 -12.22
N ILE A 145 0.31 11.39 -12.99
CA ILE A 145 1.57 10.65 -12.92
C ILE A 145 2.76 11.53 -13.33
N LYS A 146 2.58 12.43 -14.31
CA LYS A 146 3.63 13.35 -14.79
C LYS A 146 4.07 14.31 -13.69
N GLU A 147 3.13 14.89 -12.94
CA GLU A 147 3.43 15.78 -11.82
C GLU A 147 4.05 15.00 -10.66
N TYR A 148 3.54 13.80 -10.36
CA TYR A 148 4.12 12.96 -9.33
C TYR A 148 5.58 12.58 -9.64
N ASN A 149 5.91 12.26 -10.89
CA ASN A 149 7.29 11.98 -11.32
C ASN A 149 8.24 13.16 -11.09
N ARG A 150 7.72 14.39 -11.01
CA ARG A 150 8.49 15.62 -10.80
C ARG A 150 8.36 16.19 -9.38
N ARG A 151 7.73 15.47 -8.45
CA ARG A 151 7.46 15.97 -7.08
C ARG A 151 8.71 16.39 -6.30
N THR A 152 9.88 15.84 -6.63
CA THR A 152 11.15 16.22 -5.99
C THR A 152 11.72 17.55 -6.48
N ASP A 153 11.19 18.11 -7.59
CA ASP A 153 11.56 19.44 -8.10
C ASP A 153 11.12 20.57 -7.15
N SER A 154 10.06 20.35 -6.36
CA SER A 154 9.39 21.41 -5.60
C SER A 154 9.12 21.01 -4.16
N PHE A 155 9.49 21.88 -3.22
CA PHE A 155 9.14 21.77 -1.81
C PHE A 155 8.10 22.83 -1.45
N PHE A 156 7.15 22.47 -0.59
CA PHE A 156 6.16 23.35 0.00
C PHE A 156 6.37 23.39 1.51
N ILE A 157 6.74 24.55 2.02
CA ILE A 157 6.96 24.76 3.45
C ILE A 157 5.72 25.44 4.03
N THR A 158 5.01 24.71 4.87
CA THR A 158 3.65 25.07 5.30
C THR A 158 3.56 25.24 6.81
N HIS A 159 2.52 25.96 7.24
CA HIS A 159 2.03 25.93 8.61
C HIS A 159 0.88 24.91 8.67
N GLU A 160 1.09 23.75 9.29
CA GLU A 160 0.00 22.77 9.46
C GLU A 160 -1.03 23.30 10.47
N GLU A 161 -2.32 23.18 10.16
CA GLU A 161 -3.41 23.70 11.01
C GLU A 161 -4.38 22.60 11.46
N TYR A 162 -4.31 21.40 10.87
CA TYR A 162 -5.32 20.36 11.05
C TYR A 162 -4.69 18.95 11.17
N ASP A 163 -5.50 17.98 11.59
CA ASP A 163 -5.20 16.54 11.54
C ASP A 163 -3.85 16.09 12.15
N PHE A 164 -3.36 16.82 13.17
CA PHE A 164 -2.08 16.56 13.84
C PHE A 164 -1.93 15.11 14.33
N TYR A 165 -2.95 14.58 14.99
CA TYR A 165 -3.00 13.20 15.47
C TYR A 165 -4.31 12.55 15.09
N LYS A 166 -4.23 11.41 14.42
CA LYS A 166 -5.41 10.63 14.06
C LYS A 166 -5.16 9.15 14.20
N ARG A 167 -6.24 8.39 14.24
CA ARG A 167 -6.17 6.94 14.15
C ARG A 167 -5.57 6.55 12.80
N CYS A 168 -4.67 5.55 12.79
CA CYS A 168 -4.18 4.98 11.53
C CYS A 168 -5.38 4.55 10.67
N PRO A 169 -5.47 4.99 9.41
CA PRO A 169 -6.55 4.62 8.49
C PRO A 169 -6.28 3.20 7.97
N CYS A 170 -6.36 2.22 8.88
CA CYS A 170 -6.30 0.82 8.52
C CYS A 170 -7.33 0.52 7.44
N SER A 171 -6.98 -0.37 6.49
CA SER A 171 -7.93 -0.86 5.49
C SER A 171 -9.27 -1.25 6.11
N THR A 172 -10.37 -0.91 5.44
CA THR A 172 -11.74 -1.20 5.90
C THR A 172 -11.89 -2.66 6.33
N LYS A 173 -12.57 -2.92 7.45
CA LYS A 173 -12.75 -4.26 8.04
C LYS A 173 -11.45 -4.98 8.44
N SER A 174 -10.33 -4.27 8.60
CA SER A 174 -9.09 -4.82 9.16
C SER A 174 -9.04 -4.64 10.68
N VAL A 175 -8.33 -5.55 11.35
CA VAL A 175 -8.11 -5.48 12.80
C VAL A 175 -7.23 -4.29 13.13
N PHE A 176 -7.65 -3.48 14.10
CA PHE A 176 -6.89 -2.31 14.53
C PHE A 176 -5.73 -2.69 15.44
N CYS A 177 -4.53 -2.24 15.10
CA CYS A 177 -3.31 -2.56 15.84
C CYS A 177 -2.97 -1.56 16.97
N GLY A 178 -3.84 -0.59 17.25
CA GLY A 178 -3.60 0.44 18.26
C GLY A 178 -2.69 1.59 17.81
N TYR A 179 -2.37 1.67 16.51
CA TYR A 179 -1.46 2.68 15.95
C TYR A 179 -2.18 3.98 15.60
N HIS A 180 -1.64 5.10 16.05
CA HIS A 180 -2.01 6.44 15.62
C HIS A 180 -0.91 7.05 14.77
N VAL A 181 -1.29 7.97 13.89
CA VAL A 181 -0.39 8.59 12.93
C VAL A 181 -0.30 10.09 13.19
N VAL A 182 0.92 10.60 13.01
CA VAL A 182 1.20 12.03 12.86
C VAL A 182 1.86 12.25 11.50
N ASN A 183 1.33 13.17 10.72
CA ASN A 183 1.82 13.46 9.38
C ASN A 183 2.80 14.63 9.43
N LEU A 184 4.09 14.31 9.57
CA LEU A 184 5.19 15.28 9.59
C LEU A 184 5.65 15.72 8.19
N GLY A 185 4.74 15.64 7.21
CA GLY A 185 5.00 15.92 5.82
C GLY A 185 4.18 15.03 4.89
N SER A 186 4.24 15.33 3.60
CA SER A 186 3.57 14.60 2.53
C SER A 186 4.46 14.53 1.28
N GLY A 187 4.55 13.35 0.68
CA GLY A 187 5.45 13.05 -0.43
C GLY A 187 6.77 12.44 0.04
N CYS A 188 7.51 11.84 -0.88
CA CYS A 188 8.78 11.14 -0.59
C CYS A 188 9.69 11.20 -1.81
N ALA A 189 11.00 11.26 -1.60
CA ALA A 189 12.00 11.24 -2.68
C ALA A 189 12.40 9.81 -3.12
N PHE A 190 11.91 8.76 -2.45
CA PHE A 190 12.09 7.39 -2.89
C PHE A 190 11.14 7.03 -4.03
N GLU A 191 11.56 6.07 -4.85
CA GLU A 191 10.80 5.54 -5.98
C GLU A 191 10.53 4.05 -5.77
N CYS A 192 9.80 3.72 -4.69
CA CYS A 192 9.35 2.35 -4.50
C CYS A 192 8.21 2.03 -5.46
N ALA A 193 8.36 1.00 -6.30
CA ALA A 193 7.38 0.64 -7.32
C ALA A 193 5.98 0.40 -6.71
N TYR A 194 5.93 -0.29 -5.57
CA TYR A 194 4.68 -0.61 -4.87
C TYR A 194 4.12 0.54 -4.00
N CYS A 195 4.73 1.73 -4.00
CA CYS A 195 4.39 2.80 -3.06
C CYS A 195 2.93 3.26 -3.24
N TYR A 196 2.11 3.13 -2.19
CA TYR A 196 0.72 3.55 -2.27
C TYR A 196 0.56 5.08 -2.41
N LEU A 197 1.55 5.88 -1.97
CA LEU A 197 1.47 7.35 -2.08
C LEU A 197 1.29 7.83 -3.53
N GLN A 198 1.68 7.03 -4.52
CA GLN A 198 1.47 7.33 -5.94
C GLN A 198 -0.01 7.51 -6.31
N ASP A 199 -0.90 6.80 -5.61
CA ASP A 199 -2.35 6.84 -5.84
C ASP A 199 -3.09 7.76 -4.84
N TYR A 200 -2.50 7.99 -3.66
CA TYR A 200 -3.17 8.68 -2.55
C TYR A 200 -2.72 10.12 -2.31
N VAL A 201 -1.48 10.48 -2.67
CA VAL A 201 -0.98 11.85 -2.49
C VAL A 201 -1.32 12.64 -3.74
N ASN A 202 -2.09 13.71 -3.61
CA ASN A 202 -2.41 14.61 -4.72
C ASN A 202 -1.65 15.93 -4.56
N SER A 203 -0.32 15.88 -4.61
CA SER A 203 0.55 17.05 -4.46
C SER A 203 1.59 17.13 -5.58
N PRO A 204 1.82 18.31 -6.17
CA PRO A 204 2.86 18.51 -7.18
C PRO A 204 4.27 18.59 -6.58
N GLY A 205 4.44 18.41 -5.25
CA GLY A 205 5.73 18.48 -4.60
C GLY A 205 5.76 17.81 -3.22
N ILE A 206 6.90 17.94 -2.54
CA ILE A 206 7.08 17.50 -1.15
C ILE A 206 6.59 18.60 -0.22
N VAL A 207 5.67 18.27 0.69
CA VAL A 207 5.13 19.19 1.70
C VAL A 207 5.81 18.92 3.03
N LEU A 208 6.39 19.94 3.65
CA LEU A 208 7.00 19.87 4.98
C LEU A 208 6.42 20.96 5.88
N PRO A 209 5.81 20.61 7.03
CA PRO A 209 5.38 21.60 7.99
C PRO A 209 6.60 22.28 8.64
N ALA A 210 6.44 23.51 9.12
CA ALA A 210 7.49 24.28 9.79
C ALA A 210 7.06 24.78 11.18
N ASN A 211 6.10 24.08 11.80
CA ASN A 211 5.49 24.39 13.09
C ASN A 211 5.36 23.12 13.95
N ILE A 212 6.47 22.44 14.20
CA ILE A 212 6.48 21.16 14.94
C ILE A 212 6.00 21.33 16.39
N GLU A 213 6.18 22.52 16.95
CA GLU A 213 5.73 22.92 18.28
C GLU A 213 4.21 22.77 18.43
N ASP A 214 3.43 23.10 17.39
CA ASP A 214 1.98 22.93 17.39
C ASP A 214 1.59 21.44 17.49
N PHE A 215 2.38 20.55 16.89
CA PHE A 215 2.17 19.10 17.05
C PHE A 215 2.40 18.70 18.52
N PHE A 216 3.42 19.24 19.18
CA PHE A 216 3.65 18.94 20.59
C PHE A 216 2.50 19.44 21.48
N ASP A 217 1.99 20.65 21.24
CA ASP A 217 0.85 21.18 21.98
C ASP A 217 -0.41 20.36 21.75
N LYS A 218 -0.67 19.96 20.50
CA LYS A 218 -1.78 19.05 20.17
C LYS A 218 -1.61 17.66 20.75
N PHE A 219 -0.39 17.17 20.92
CA PHE A 219 -0.17 15.92 21.64
C PHE A 219 -0.50 16.04 23.13
N ARG A 220 -0.22 17.17 23.78
CA ARG A 220 -0.55 17.42 25.19
C ARG A 220 -2.06 17.37 25.44
N GLU A 221 -2.83 17.89 24.49
CA GLU A 221 -4.30 17.84 24.47
C GLU A 221 -4.85 16.45 24.07
N TYR A 222 -4.02 15.62 23.45
CA TYR A 222 -4.39 14.31 22.95
C TYR A 222 -4.29 13.20 24.02
N ARG A 223 -4.73 11.99 23.66
CA ARG A 223 -4.66 10.81 24.52
C ARG A 223 -3.19 10.47 24.86
N GLN A 224 -2.89 10.48 26.15
CA GLN A 224 -1.66 9.93 26.72
C GLN A 224 -1.75 8.38 26.77
N ASP A 225 -0.59 7.71 26.86
CA ASP A 225 -0.46 6.25 26.88
C ASP A 225 -0.79 5.59 25.52
N VAL A 226 -0.27 6.18 24.45
CA VAL A 226 -0.62 5.83 23.07
C VAL A 226 0.59 5.37 22.26
N ARG A 227 0.37 4.50 21.27
CA ARG A 227 1.35 4.19 20.22
C ARG A 227 1.08 5.08 19.01
N VAL A 228 1.96 6.04 18.80
CA VAL A 228 1.89 7.00 17.69
C VAL A 228 3.17 6.91 16.86
N GLY A 229 3.14 7.38 15.62
CA GLY A 229 4.37 7.62 14.89
C GLY A 229 4.14 8.27 13.55
N SER A 230 5.24 8.62 12.90
CA SER A 230 5.26 9.15 11.54
C SER A 230 5.53 8.04 10.52
N GLY A 231 5.61 8.37 9.23
CA GLY A 231 5.88 7.40 8.19
C GLY A 231 4.68 7.03 7.30
N GLU A 232 3.53 7.66 7.52
CA GLU A 232 2.34 7.44 6.69
C GLU A 232 2.49 8.15 5.33
N LEU A 233 2.43 9.49 5.32
CA LEU A 233 2.43 10.27 4.07
C LEU A 233 3.82 10.72 3.58
N THR A 234 4.86 10.52 4.40
CA THR A 234 6.27 10.74 4.07
C THR A 234 7.11 9.71 4.80
N ASP A 235 8.28 9.36 4.27
CA ASP A 235 9.28 8.63 5.05
C ASP A 235 9.73 9.51 6.23
N SER A 236 9.79 8.93 7.43
CA SER A 236 10.05 9.67 8.65
C SER A 236 11.42 10.34 8.71
N LEU A 237 12.43 9.77 8.07
CA LEU A 237 13.82 10.19 8.24
C LEU A 237 14.46 10.72 6.95
N ILE A 238 13.85 10.53 5.78
CA ILE A 238 14.45 10.95 4.50
C ILE A 238 14.82 12.45 4.45
N PHE A 239 14.00 13.33 5.04
CA PHE A 239 14.21 14.78 5.08
C PHE A 239 14.68 15.29 6.44
N ASP A 240 14.99 14.40 7.38
CA ASP A 240 15.25 14.80 8.76
C ASP A 240 16.51 15.66 8.92
N HIS A 241 17.48 15.53 8.02
CA HIS A 241 18.64 16.42 7.96
C HIS A 241 18.30 17.86 7.52
N LEU A 242 17.05 18.12 7.11
CA LEU A 242 16.50 19.45 6.81
C LEU A 242 15.53 19.90 7.90
N THR A 243 14.64 19.02 8.34
CA THR A 243 13.59 19.35 9.31
C THR A 243 14.10 19.34 10.75
N GLU A 244 15.06 18.47 11.05
CA GLU A 244 15.58 18.20 12.40
C GLU A 244 14.46 17.82 13.39
N PHE A 245 13.42 17.15 12.87
CA PHE A 245 12.27 16.73 13.69
C PHE A 245 12.62 15.61 14.64
N SER A 246 13.52 14.71 14.25
CA SER A 246 13.89 13.54 15.07
C SER A 246 14.40 13.95 16.45
N VAL A 247 15.29 14.94 16.52
CA VAL A 247 15.88 15.43 17.77
C VAL A 247 14.80 16.02 18.69
N GLN A 248 13.93 16.86 18.12
CA GLN A 248 12.87 17.54 18.88
C GLN A 248 11.82 16.54 19.40
N ILE A 249 11.43 15.58 18.57
CA ILE A 249 10.48 14.53 18.95
C ILE A 249 11.09 13.61 20.00
N VAL A 250 12.36 13.22 19.87
CA VAL A 250 13.04 12.42 20.88
C VAL A 250 13.04 13.14 22.21
N ASP A 251 13.39 14.42 22.23
CA ASP A 251 13.41 15.21 23.45
C ASP A 251 12.02 15.34 24.07
N PHE A 252 11.00 15.68 23.26
CA PHE A 252 9.62 15.78 23.72
C PHE A 252 9.09 14.47 24.31
N PHE A 253 9.27 13.35 23.61
CA PHE A 253 8.73 12.05 24.05
C PHE A 253 9.45 11.46 25.26
N ARG A 254 10.65 11.93 25.65
CA ARG A 254 11.26 11.56 26.95
C ARG A 254 10.33 11.88 28.12
N GLY A 255 9.54 12.95 28.02
CA GLY A 255 8.55 13.34 29.04
C GLY A 255 7.30 12.44 29.09
N TYR A 256 7.14 11.50 28.15
CA TYR A 256 5.93 10.67 28.00
C TYR A 256 6.26 9.17 27.96
N PRO A 257 6.87 8.59 29.02
CA PRO A 257 7.41 7.21 28.99
C PRO A 257 6.36 6.11 28.76
N LYS A 258 5.07 6.41 28.98
CA LYS A 258 3.97 5.49 28.73
C LYS A 258 3.48 5.51 27.27
N SER A 259 3.71 6.61 26.55
CA SER A 259 3.44 6.72 25.12
C SER A 259 4.66 6.29 24.33
N SER A 260 4.46 5.69 23.16
CA SER A 260 5.55 5.38 22.24
C SER A 260 5.44 6.18 20.95
N PHE A 261 6.58 6.68 20.47
CA PHE A 261 6.70 7.31 19.16
C PHE A 261 7.51 6.43 18.21
N GLU A 262 6.97 6.10 17.05
CA GLU A 262 7.64 5.30 16.03
C GLU A 262 8.05 6.17 14.83
N PHE A 263 9.33 6.16 14.46
CA PHE A 263 9.79 6.61 13.15
C PHE A 263 9.81 5.41 12.21
N LYS A 264 9.20 5.50 11.02
CA LYS A 264 9.27 4.46 9.97
C LYS A 264 10.08 4.96 8.79
N THR A 265 11.15 4.25 8.45
CA THR A 265 12.02 4.66 7.35
C THR A 265 12.46 3.50 6.45
N LYS A 266 12.88 3.85 5.23
CA LYS A 266 13.71 3.04 4.31
C LYS A 266 15.09 3.66 4.07
N SER A 267 15.44 4.70 4.82
CA SER A 267 16.73 5.40 4.75
C SER A 267 17.74 4.87 5.78
N ASN A 268 18.99 5.28 5.61
CA ASN A 268 20.04 5.25 6.63
C ASN A 268 20.33 6.66 7.19
N ASN A 269 19.40 7.62 7.04
CA ASN A 269 19.60 8.99 7.51
C ASN A 269 19.36 9.09 9.04
N ILE A 270 20.33 8.58 9.81
CA ILE A 270 20.24 8.41 11.27
C ILE A 270 21.25 9.24 12.06
N SER A 271 22.02 10.10 11.39
CA SER A 271 23.11 10.89 12.02
C SER A 271 22.60 11.77 13.17
N LEU A 272 21.45 12.41 13.00
CA LEU A 272 20.84 13.23 14.05
C LEU A 272 20.37 12.37 15.25
N LEU A 273 19.76 11.22 14.98
CA LEU A 273 19.32 10.29 16.03
C LEU A 273 20.49 9.73 16.84
N THR A 274 21.59 9.38 16.18
CA THR A 274 22.79 8.84 16.85
C THR A 274 23.65 9.91 17.52
N SER A 275 23.45 11.19 17.19
CA SER A 275 24.11 12.31 17.87
C SER A 275 23.58 12.62 19.27
N ILE A 276 22.43 12.03 19.65
CA ILE A 276 21.77 12.24 20.94
C ILE A 276 21.52 10.91 21.66
N LYS A 277 21.36 10.96 22.98
CA LYS A 277 20.99 9.77 23.75
C LYS A 277 19.54 9.36 23.48
N GLY A 278 19.33 8.13 23.06
CA GLY A 278 18.00 7.56 22.82
C GLY A 278 17.19 7.34 24.09
N THR A 279 15.89 7.09 23.90
CA THR A 279 14.94 6.72 24.96
C THR A 279 14.14 5.51 24.51
N GLU A 280 13.80 4.61 25.44
CA GLU A 280 13.17 3.32 25.11
C GLU A 280 11.76 3.45 24.53
N ASN A 281 11.07 4.56 24.81
CA ASN A 281 9.73 4.83 24.29
C ASN A 281 9.73 5.51 22.91
N VAL A 282 10.90 5.81 22.36
CA VAL A 282 11.04 6.19 20.95
C VAL A 282 11.63 5.00 20.19
N VAL A 283 10.88 4.54 19.18
CA VAL A 283 11.21 3.35 18.40
C VAL A 283 11.59 3.77 16.99
N ILE A 284 12.79 3.40 16.55
CA ILE A 284 13.21 3.63 15.17
C ILE A 284 12.94 2.34 14.39
N SER A 285 12.21 2.43 13.29
CA SER A 285 11.76 1.24 12.58
C SER A 285 12.06 1.29 11.10
N TRP A 286 12.42 0.14 10.55
CA TRP A 286 12.78 0.00 9.14
C TRP A 286 11.77 -0.87 8.42
N SER A 287 11.37 -0.45 7.22
CA SER A 287 10.78 -1.40 6.27
C SER A 287 11.86 -2.34 5.76
N MET A 288 11.62 -3.64 5.83
CA MET A 288 12.59 -4.67 5.49
C MET A 288 12.08 -5.53 4.34
N ASN A 289 12.96 -5.78 3.39
CA ASN A 289 12.76 -6.69 2.28
C ASN A 289 14.09 -7.37 1.92
N PRO A 290 14.06 -8.55 1.27
CA PRO A 290 15.28 -9.14 0.74
C PRO A 290 16.01 -8.17 -0.18
N GLN A 291 17.34 -8.27 -0.22
CA GLN A 291 18.17 -7.35 -0.99
C GLN A 291 17.79 -7.30 -2.49
N PHE A 292 17.37 -8.45 -3.04
CA PHE A 292 16.82 -8.56 -4.39
C PHE A 292 15.58 -7.66 -4.59
N ILE A 293 14.58 -7.77 -3.71
CA ILE A 293 13.37 -6.92 -3.76
C ILE A 293 13.73 -5.44 -3.64
N ILE A 294 14.68 -5.10 -2.76
CA ILE A 294 15.11 -3.71 -2.58
C ILE A 294 15.72 -3.15 -3.87
N GLN A 295 16.62 -3.90 -4.52
CA GLN A 295 17.29 -3.48 -5.76
C GLN A 295 16.30 -3.24 -6.89
N GLU A 296 15.34 -4.15 -7.04
CA GLU A 296 14.43 -4.15 -8.17
C GLU A 296 13.21 -3.24 -7.98
N THR A 297 12.82 -2.94 -6.74
CA THR A 297 11.52 -2.31 -6.46
C THR A 297 11.59 -1.12 -5.51
N GLU A 298 12.70 -0.86 -4.82
CA GLU A 298 12.82 0.19 -3.80
C GLU A 298 13.90 1.21 -4.19
N HIS A 299 13.75 1.84 -5.36
CA HIS A 299 14.78 2.72 -5.88
C HIS A 299 15.01 3.96 -4.99
N TYR A 300 16.28 4.38 -4.93
CA TYR A 300 16.81 5.47 -4.10
C TYR A 300 16.68 5.29 -2.59
N THR A 301 16.26 4.11 -2.12
CA THR A 301 16.28 3.76 -0.70
C THR A 301 17.65 3.24 -0.27
N ALA A 302 17.87 3.12 1.05
CA ALA A 302 19.03 2.40 1.57
C ALA A 302 18.92 0.90 1.25
N ASN A 303 20.04 0.25 0.98
CA ASN A 303 20.09 -1.19 0.79
C ASN A 303 19.90 -1.96 2.12
N LEU A 304 19.79 -3.29 2.08
CA LEU A 304 19.51 -4.10 3.27
C LEU A 304 20.58 -3.91 4.35
N ASN A 305 21.85 -3.97 3.97
CA ASN A 305 22.97 -3.84 4.92
C ASN A 305 23.00 -2.44 5.54
N GLU A 306 22.74 -1.40 4.76
CA GLU A 306 22.65 -0.02 5.28
C GLU A 306 21.52 0.13 6.30
N ARG A 307 20.35 -0.49 6.06
CA ARG A 307 19.23 -0.50 7.02
C ARG A 307 19.58 -1.26 8.30
N LEU A 308 20.21 -2.43 8.18
CA LEU A 308 20.62 -3.24 9.32
C LEU A 308 21.70 -2.55 10.17
N ASN A 309 22.70 -1.93 9.53
CA ASN A 309 23.72 -1.14 10.21
C ASN A 309 23.10 0.07 10.92
N ALA A 310 22.21 0.81 10.24
CA ALA A 310 21.51 1.94 10.87
C ALA A 310 20.66 1.50 12.07
N ALA A 311 19.97 0.35 11.96
CA ALA A 311 19.22 -0.22 13.08
C ALA A 311 20.12 -0.61 14.26
N LYS A 312 21.30 -1.17 13.98
CA LYS A 312 22.30 -1.51 14.99
C LYS A 312 22.79 -0.25 15.72
N GLU A 313 23.20 0.77 14.98
CA GLU A 313 23.67 2.04 15.54
C GLU A 313 22.59 2.72 16.40
N CYS A 314 21.33 2.74 15.95
CA CYS A 314 20.24 3.26 16.79
C CYS A 314 20.01 2.41 18.06
N ALA A 315 20.10 1.08 17.98
CA ALA A 315 19.96 0.22 19.16
C ALA A 315 21.09 0.47 20.19
N GLU A 316 22.31 0.70 19.70
CA GLU A 316 23.50 1.08 20.50
C GLU A 316 23.35 2.48 21.11
N ALA A 317 22.76 3.43 20.38
CA ALA A 317 22.45 4.78 20.87
C ALA A 317 21.33 4.82 21.94
N GLY A 318 20.70 3.69 22.26
CA GLY A 318 19.74 3.56 23.36
C GLY A 318 18.27 3.48 22.94
N TYR A 319 17.97 3.48 21.64
CA TYR A 319 16.62 3.29 21.14
C TYR A 319 16.18 1.83 21.18
N LYS A 320 14.87 1.59 21.18
CA LYS A 320 14.33 0.33 20.67
C LYS A 320 14.21 0.41 19.16
N VAL A 321 14.28 -0.75 18.49
CA VAL A 321 14.10 -0.85 17.05
C VAL A 321 12.95 -1.76 16.68
N ALA A 322 12.36 -1.56 15.50
CA ALA A 322 11.30 -2.43 14.99
C ALA A 322 11.46 -2.66 13.48
N PHE A 323 10.87 -3.74 12.98
CA PHE A 323 10.97 -4.10 11.56
C PHE A 323 9.60 -4.33 10.95
N HIS A 324 9.37 -3.76 9.77
CA HIS A 324 8.11 -3.87 9.04
C HIS A 324 8.35 -4.61 7.73
N PHE A 325 7.80 -5.81 7.61
CA PHE A 325 7.73 -6.55 6.36
C PHE A 325 6.44 -6.16 5.66
N ASP A 326 6.37 -4.93 5.16
CA ASP A 326 5.19 -4.37 4.51
C ASP A 326 5.60 -3.52 3.29
N PRO A 327 5.49 -4.06 2.06
CA PRO A 327 4.88 -5.35 1.71
C PRO A 327 5.87 -6.52 1.64
N ILE A 328 5.41 -7.72 2.01
CA ILE A 328 5.97 -8.98 1.51
C ILE A 328 5.54 -9.19 0.06
N ILE A 329 6.50 -9.49 -0.80
CA ILE A 329 6.34 -9.72 -2.25
C ILE A 329 6.72 -11.17 -2.58
N VAL A 330 5.85 -11.88 -3.29
CA VAL A 330 6.05 -13.28 -3.72
C VAL A 330 6.80 -13.33 -5.04
N TYR A 331 7.84 -14.18 -5.10
CA TYR A 331 8.64 -14.51 -6.27
C TYR A 331 9.31 -15.89 -6.06
N ALA A 332 9.93 -16.49 -7.07
CA ALA A 332 10.40 -17.89 -7.01
C ALA A 332 11.18 -18.28 -5.74
N HIS A 333 12.03 -17.38 -5.20
CA HIS A 333 12.90 -17.65 -4.05
C HIS A 333 12.46 -16.96 -2.75
N TRP A 334 11.25 -16.39 -2.69
CA TRP A 334 10.82 -15.57 -1.55
C TRP A 334 11.01 -16.25 -0.20
N ARG A 335 10.73 -17.55 -0.07
CA ARG A 335 10.82 -18.24 1.23
C ARG A 335 12.22 -18.23 1.81
N GLN A 336 13.19 -18.63 0.99
CA GLN A 336 14.60 -18.68 1.37
C GLN A 336 15.08 -17.28 1.77
N ASP A 337 14.78 -16.30 0.92
CA ASP A 337 15.31 -14.95 1.06
C ASP A 337 14.72 -14.20 2.26
N TYR A 338 13.42 -14.34 2.54
CA TYR A 338 12.82 -13.78 3.75
C TYR A 338 13.28 -14.51 5.03
N GLN A 339 13.50 -15.82 4.95
CA GLN A 339 14.08 -16.57 6.07
C GLN A 339 15.52 -16.11 6.37
N ASP A 340 16.33 -15.90 5.33
CA ASP A 340 17.68 -15.38 5.44
C ASP A 340 17.72 -13.93 5.96
N LEU A 341 16.76 -13.10 5.54
CA LEU A 341 16.59 -11.76 6.10
C LEU A 341 16.30 -11.79 7.60
N ILE A 342 15.39 -12.67 8.05
CA ILE A 342 15.09 -12.83 9.49
C ILE A 342 16.34 -13.28 10.25
N ARG A 343 17.10 -14.23 9.70
CA ARG A 343 18.38 -14.67 10.26
C ARG A 343 19.36 -13.49 10.42
N GLN A 344 19.48 -12.63 9.41
CA GLN A 344 20.36 -11.46 9.45
C GLN A 344 19.93 -10.41 10.48
N ILE A 345 18.62 -10.19 10.65
CA ILE A 345 18.10 -9.28 11.69
C ILE A 345 18.51 -9.79 13.07
N PHE A 346 18.23 -11.06 13.38
CA PHE A 346 18.50 -11.64 14.70
C PHE A 346 20.00 -11.92 14.96
N SER A 347 20.86 -11.91 13.93
CA SER A 347 22.31 -12.03 14.12
C SER A 347 22.98 -10.69 14.44
N GLN A 348 22.39 -9.56 14.03
CA GLN A 348 22.97 -8.23 14.20
C GLN A 348 22.33 -7.42 15.34
N ILE A 349 21.05 -7.68 15.63
CA ILE A 349 20.26 -6.86 16.55
C ILE A 349 19.91 -7.68 17.79
N PRO A 350 20.28 -7.24 19.00
CA PRO A 350 19.89 -7.91 20.23
C PRO A 350 18.37 -8.00 20.36
N LYS A 351 17.84 -9.18 20.68
CA LYS A 351 16.39 -9.43 20.85
C LYS A 351 15.73 -8.46 21.82
N SER A 352 16.42 -8.12 22.91
CA SER A 352 15.95 -7.16 23.93
C SER A 352 15.78 -5.72 23.42
N LYS A 353 16.36 -5.39 22.27
CA LYS A 353 16.23 -4.09 21.60
C LYS A 353 15.10 -4.08 20.56
N ILE A 354 14.57 -5.23 20.17
CA ILE A 354 13.49 -5.34 19.20
C ILE A 354 12.14 -5.14 19.89
N ALA A 355 11.41 -4.08 19.53
CA ALA A 355 10.11 -3.77 20.10
C ALA A 355 8.97 -4.60 19.49
N TRP A 356 8.95 -4.74 18.16
CA TRP A 356 7.99 -5.56 17.42
C TRP A 356 8.43 -5.79 15.97
N LEU A 357 7.84 -6.81 15.36
CA LEU A 357 7.83 -7.00 13.91
C LEU A 357 6.38 -6.87 13.41
N SER A 358 6.18 -6.14 12.32
CA SER A 358 4.90 -6.13 11.60
C SER A 358 5.02 -6.87 10.28
N ILE A 359 3.96 -7.54 9.87
CA ILE A 359 3.91 -8.30 8.63
C ILE A 359 2.68 -7.90 7.84
N GLY A 360 2.85 -7.46 6.59
CA GLY A 360 1.78 -7.16 5.65
C GLY A 360 2.16 -7.64 4.26
N THR A 361 1.21 -8.19 3.52
CA THR A 361 1.44 -8.55 2.11
C THR A 361 1.17 -7.37 1.18
N LEU A 362 1.72 -7.45 -0.04
CA LEU A 362 1.43 -6.50 -1.10
C LEU A 362 -0.08 -6.35 -1.29
N ARG A 363 -0.54 -5.09 -1.20
CA ARG A 363 -1.92 -4.69 -1.39
C ARG A 363 -1.95 -3.40 -2.19
N MET A 364 -2.89 -3.29 -3.12
CA MET A 364 -2.99 -2.11 -3.98
C MET A 364 -4.43 -1.84 -4.38
N THR A 365 -4.76 -0.57 -4.62
CA THR A 365 -6.00 -0.21 -5.30
C THR A 365 -5.89 -0.60 -6.78
N LEU A 366 -7.02 -0.62 -7.49
CA LEU A 366 -7.01 -0.75 -8.95
C LEU A 366 -6.28 0.43 -9.62
N GLY A 367 -6.37 1.63 -9.04
CA GLY A 367 -5.67 2.82 -9.50
C GLY A 367 -4.15 2.67 -9.41
N LEU A 368 -3.66 2.21 -8.27
CA LEU A 368 -2.24 1.97 -8.04
C LEU A 368 -1.67 0.92 -9.00
N LYS A 369 -2.40 -0.18 -9.29
CA LYS A 369 -1.97 -1.16 -10.30
C LYS A 369 -1.66 -0.50 -11.65
N ARG A 370 -2.58 0.35 -12.13
CA ARG A 370 -2.40 1.11 -13.39
C ARG A 370 -1.21 2.06 -13.33
N ILE A 371 -1.00 2.72 -12.19
CA ILE A 371 0.14 3.62 -11.98
C ILE A 371 1.45 2.84 -12.02
N ILE A 372 1.53 1.67 -11.39
CA ILE A 372 2.69 0.78 -11.43
C ILE A 372 3.01 0.39 -12.87
N GLU A 373 2.01 -0.09 -13.63
CA GLU A 373 2.18 -0.50 -15.03
C GLU A 373 2.62 0.65 -15.96
N ASN A 374 2.28 1.90 -15.62
CA ASN A 374 2.70 3.08 -16.37
C ASN A 374 4.08 3.60 -15.96
N ARG A 375 4.38 3.67 -14.66
CA ARG A 375 5.63 4.25 -14.15
C ARG A 375 6.79 3.26 -14.25
N PHE A 376 6.54 1.98 -14.00
CA PHE A 376 7.54 0.93 -13.92
C PHE A 376 7.19 -0.20 -14.90
N PRO A 377 7.36 -0.01 -16.22
CA PRO A 377 6.93 -1.00 -17.22
C PRO A 377 7.56 -2.39 -17.02
N ASP A 378 8.80 -2.45 -16.51
CA ASP A 378 9.53 -3.70 -16.28
C ASP A 378 9.27 -4.33 -14.89
N ASN A 379 8.29 -3.84 -14.14
CA ASN A 379 8.02 -4.36 -12.80
C ASN A 379 7.61 -5.85 -12.83
N PHE A 380 8.13 -6.65 -11.90
CA PHE A 380 7.68 -8.05 -11.71
C PHE A 380 6.67 -8.22 -10.57
N ILE A 381 6.45 -7.18 -9.77
CA ILE A 381 5.62 -7.27 -8.54
C ILE A 381 4.16 -7.59 -8.83
N LEU A 382 3.73 -7.45 -10.09
CA LEU A 382 2.39 -7.75 -10.58
C LEU A 382 2.25 -9.14 -11.24
N ASN A 383 3.29 -9.98 -11.23
CA ASN A 383 3.29 -11.27 -11.93
C ASN A 383 2.40 -12.35 -11.28
N ASP A 384 2.06 -12.22 -10.00
CA ASP A 384 1.19 -13.17 -9.30
C ASP A 384 -0.30 -12.84 -9.53
N GLU A 385 -1.18 -13.74 -9.11
CA GLU A 385 -2.62 -13.53 -9.15
C GLU A 385 -3.08 -12.67 -7.96
N PHE A 386 -3.73 -11.56 -8.27
CA PHE A 386 -4.35 -10.68 -7.28
C PHE A 386 -5.87 -10.78 -7.32
N LEU A 387 -6.47 -10.98 -6.15
CA LEU A 387 -7.91 -11.03 -5.93
C LEU A 387 -8.36 -9.79 -5.16
N VAL A 388 -9.61 -9.40 -5.35
CA VAL A 388 -10.22 -8.33 -4.55
C VAL A 388 -10.45 -8.85 -3.13
N GLY A 389 -9.77 -8.24 -2.17
CA GLY A 389 -9.86 -8.54 -0.74
C GLY A 389 -11.10 -7.95 -0.06
N HIS A 390 -11.21 -8.18 1.24
CA HIS A 390 -12.31 -7.70 2.10
C HIS A 390 -12.46 -6.17 2.13
N ASP A 391 -11.38 -5.47 1.83
CA ASP A 391 -11.25 -4.01 1.83
C ASP A 391 -11.35 -3.38 0.43
N GLY A 392 -11.69 -4.18 -0.59
CA GLY A 392 -11.79 -3.71 -1.98
C GLY A 392 -10.43 -3.50 -2.67
N LYS A 393 -9.32 -3.82 -2.01
CA LYS A 393 -7.97 -3.76 -2.59
C LYS A 393 -7.59 -5.09 -3.23
N LEU A 394 -6.74 -5.05 -4.25
CA LEU A 394 -6.07 -6.22 -4.81
C LEU A 394 -5.07 -6.77 -3.80
N ARG A 395 -5.12 -8.08 -3.56
CA ARG A 395 -4.27 -8.83 -2.61
C ARG A 395 -3.96 -10.22 -3.16
N TYR A 396 -2.91 -10.86 -2.66
CA TYR A 396 -2.73 -12.30 -2.87
C TYR A 396 -3.92 -13.09 -2.31
N SER A 397 -4.14 -14.28 -2.86
CA SER A 397 -5.18 -15.20 -2.38
C SER A 397 -5.03 -15.50 -0.87
N ASN A 398 -6.13 -15.81 -0.19
CA ASN A 398 -6.13 -16.13 1.25
C ASN A 398 -5.16 -17.25 1.58
N ARG A 399 -5.05 -18.27 0.70
CA ARG A 399 -4.12 -19.39 0.87
C ARG A 399 -2.67 -18.92 0.86
N VAL A 400 -2.29 -18.05 -0.09
CA VAL A 400 -0.93 -17.52 -0.20
C VAL A 400 -0.61 -16.63 0.99
N ARG A 401 -1.50 -15.70 1.36
CA ARG A 401 -1.33 -14.83 2.55
C ARG A 401 -1.14 -15.65 3.83
N ALA A 402 -1.98 -16.66 4.07
CA ALA A 402 -1.87 -17.53 5.24
C ALA A 402 -0.53 -18.28 5.28
N GLN A 403 -0.07 -18.81 4.14
CA GLN A 403 1.24 -19.47 4.05
C GLN A 403 2.38 -18.51 4.36
N ILE A 404 2.33 -17.27 3.86
CA ILE A 404 3.34 -16.24 4.15
C ILE A 404 3.38 -15.96 5.65
N TYR A 405 2.24 -15.62 6.24
CA TYR A 405 2.15 -15.22 7.64
C TYR A 405 2.57 -16.35 8.59
N GLN A 406 2.14 -17.58 8.33
CA GLN A 406 2.56 -18.75 9.11
C GLN A 406 4.07 -19.01 8.99
N SER A 407 4.63 -18.88 7.78
CA SER A 407 6.07 -19.10 7.56
C SER A 407 6.91 -18.05 8.27
N MET A 408 6.60 -16.77 8.06
CA MET A 408 7.27 -15.65 8.72
C MET A 408 7.21 -15.77 10.24
N LYS A 409 6.02 -16.03 10.78
CA LYS A 409 5.83 -16.22 12.22
C LYS A 409 6.69 -17.37 12.74
N LYS A 410 6.65 -18.54 12.07
CA LYS A 410 7.47 -19.70 12.44
C LYS A 410 8.96 -19.34 12.49
N TRP A 411 9.48 -18.69 11.45
CA TRP A 411 10.89 -18.29 11.39
C TRP A 411 11.26 -17.29 12.48
N ILE A 412 10.43 -16.28 12.74
CA ILE A 412 10.67 -15.29 13.80
C ILE A 412 10.65 -15.96 15.19
N THR A 413 9.63 -16.78 15.47
CA THR A 413 9.48 -17.45 16.77
C THR A 413 10.59 -18.47 17.04
N ALA A 414 11.22 -19.03 16.01
CA ALA A 414 12.37 -19.91 16.18
C ALA A 414 13.59 -19.16 16.76
N TYR A 415 13.72 -17.86 16.50
CA TYR A 415 14.76 -17.02 17.09
C TYR A 415 14.33 -16.39 18.41
N SER A 416 13.09 -15.90 18.50
CA SER A 416 12.59 -15.17 19.68
C SER A 416 11.08 -15.40 19.84
N PRO A 417 10.68 -16.40 20.65
CA PRO A 417 9.27 -16.65 20.96
C PRO A 417 8.56 -15.47 21.63
N GLU A 418 9.31 -14.65 22.36
CA GLU A 418 8.84 -13.47 23.11
C GLU A 418 8.65 -12.22 22.23
N THR A 419 9.25 -12.18 21.04
CA THR A 419 9.15 -11.02 20.14
C THR A 419 7.72 -10.85 19.67
N ILE A 420 7.21 -9.62 19.77
CA ILE A 420 5.84 -9.34 19.36
C ILE A 420 5.75 -9.27 17.84
N VAL A 421 4.86 -10.08 17.26
CA VAL A 421 4.56 -10.11 15.82
C VAL A 421 3.08 -9.82 15.61
N TYR A 422 2.76 -8.86 14.75
CA TYR A 422 1.37 -8.55 14.37
C TYR A 422 1.20 -8.39 12.86
N LEU A 423 -0.03 -8.61 12.38
CA LEU A 423 -0.37 -8.44 10.98
C LEU A 423 -0.88 -7.02 10.70
N CYS A 424 -0.39 -6.40 9.62
CA CYS A 424 -0.76 -5.06 9.19
C CYS A 424 -1.89 -5.12 8.15
N MET A 425 -2.98 -4.38 8.39
CA MET A 425 -4.12 -4.26 7.46
C MET A 425 -4.72 -5.61 7.03
N GLU A 426 -4.96 -6.50 8.00
CA GLU A 426 -5.49 -7.84 7.80
C GLU A 426 -6.82 -8.05 8.52
N GLU A 427 -7.71 -8.87 7.94
CA GLU A 427 -9.00 -9.21 8.53
C GLU A 427 -8.87 -10.12 9.75
N LYS A 428 -9.91 -10.13 10.61
CA LYS A 428 -9.92 -10.90 11.85
C LYS A 428 -9.73 -12.40 11.63
N THR A 429 -10.38 -12.96 10.61
CA THR A 429 -10.29 -14.38 10.27
C THR A 429 -8.87 -14.79 9.88
N MET A 430 -8.13 -13.93 9.17
CA MET A 430 -6.72 -14.17 8.84
C MET A 430 -5.83 -14.12 10.08
N CYS A 431 -6.08 -13.14 10.97
CA CYS A 431 -5.38 -13.07 12.26
C CYS A 431 -5.61 -14.33 13.11
N GLU A 432 -6.85 -14.81 13.21
CA GLU A 432 -7.23 -16.02 13.94
C GLU A 432 -6.59 -17.28 13.32
N GLN A 433 -6.68 -17.44 12.00
CA GLN A 433 -6.11 -18.58 11.28
C GLN A 433 -4.59 -18.70 11.45
N THR A 434 -3.89 -17.57 11.54
CA THR A 434 -2.42 -17.50 11.70
C THR A 434 -2.00 -17.37 13.17
N GLN A 435 -2.97 -17.35 14.09
CA GLN A 435 -2.78 -17.11 15.52
C GLN A 435 -1.96 -15.84 15.80
N SER A 436 -2.14 -14.80 14.99
CA SER A 436 -1.45 -13.53 15.11
C SER A 436 -2.31 -12.58 15.93
N ALA A 437 -1.80 -12.09 17.04
CA ALA A 437 -2.53 -11.19 17.93
C ALA A 437 -2.04 -9.75 17.76
N PRO A 438 -2.92 -8.74 17.63
CA PRO A 438 -2.48 -7.35 17.72
C PRO A 438 -1.88 -7.02 19.09
N LEU A 439 -0.94 -6.09 19.11
CA LEU A 439 -0.18 -5.59 20.27
C LEU A 439 -1.08 -5.30 21.47
N LYS A 440 -1.13 -6.22 22.45
CA LYS A 440 -2.01 -6.12 23.63
C LYS A 440 -1.73 -4.90 24.51
N LYS A 441 -0.45 -4.48 24.63
CA LYS A 441 -0.03 -3.34 25.49
C LYS A 441 -0.69 -2.01 25.12
N TYR A 442 -1.07 -1.82 23.86
CA TYR A 442 -1.73 -0.61 23.36
C TYR A 442 -3.15 -0.89 22.84
N ARG A 443 -3.74 -2.06 23.17
CA ARG A 443 -5.14 -2.31 22.84
C ARG A 443 -6.03 -1.44 23.72
N LEU A 444 -6.94 -0.75 23.08
CA LEU A 444 -7.99 0.00 23.75
C LEU A 444 -9.01 -1.00 24.32
N GLU A 445 -9.30 -0.91 25.61
CA GLU A 445 -10.54 -1.47 26.16
C GLU A 445 -11.74 -0.78 25.49
N GLY A 446 -12.78 -1.53 25.13
CA GLY A 446 -14.03 -0.99 24.57
C GLY A 446 -14.14 -0.93 23.04
N TYR A 447 -13.16 -1.46 22.28
CA TYR A 447 -13.29 -1.57 20.81
C TYR A 447 -13.54 -3.01 20.38
N PRO A 448 -14.60 -3.29 19.60
CA PRO A 448 -14.88 -4.64 19.13
C PRO A 448 -13.76 -5.14 18.20
N ALA A 449 -13.45 -6.43 18.35
CA ALA A 449 -12.40 -7.16 17.65
C ALA A 449 -12.74 -7.49 16.20
#